data_AF-A0A7H8L1K6-F1
#
_entry.id   AF-A0A7H8L1K6-F1
#
_cell.length_a   1.000
_cell.length_b   1.000
_cell.length_c   1.000
_cell.angle_alpha   90.00
_cell.angle_beta   90.00
_cell.angle_gamma   90.00
#
_symmetry.space_group_name_H-M   'P 1'
#
loop_
_entity.id
_entity.type
_entity.pdbx_description
1 polymer ?
#
loop_
_entity_poly.entity_id
_entity_poly.type
_entity_poly.pdbx_seq_one_letter_code
_entity_poly.pdbx_strand_id
1 'polypeptide(L)'
;MSNNILRRTLVAATAAAVLPISVLAAAQNASASVGSSIVSIANANIGNTACATNSAGGTGYYSSCTGNGGSPENWCADFAKWVWAQSGVNVSGLTPAAGSFGTYNGGLHPTPHVGDAVVFNYNGTDYADHVAIVSSLNSDGTITTISGNSGGGGAAKSHVRLSGRFSSTVGYSSYMGMKISGYVSPNGGNNSVPTPPSVPAPAAPTGVHVFALGSDNRIYNDQGNYTAGHWDGFGLVDGTAGFKQTTAVTINDTVHLFAIGSDGRVYNNDGNFSVGKWNGFGLVDGADGFQQITAAVTGNTVRLFALGSDGRVYQNDGDYTKGTWTGFGLVDGTAGFKKITAAAIGNTVHLFALGSDNRVYNNDGDFTAGHWGGFGLVDGAGGFQQITAAVTGNTVHLYALGSDNRVYNNDGDYSAGHWGGFGLVDGTAGFKQITATATGGIVHLFAVGSDNRVYNNDGDYSAGHWGGYTLVDGADGFQQISATPSA
;
A
#
# COMPACT_ATOMS: atom_id res chain seq x y z
N MET A 1 36.78 80.96 -42.86
CA MET A 1 37.06 79.81 -41.98
C MET A 1 35.86 79.69 -41.05
N SER A 2 35.12 78.60 -40.87
CA SER A 2 35.32 77.18 -41.13
C SER A 2 33.94 76.52 -41.21
N ASN A 3 33.75 75.57 -42.12
CA ASN A 3 32.75 74.49 -41.97
C ASN A 3 33.29 73.45 -40.97
N ASN A 4 32.42 72.71 -40.29
CA ASN A 4 32.61 71.33 -39.77
C ASN A 4 31.26 70.84 -39.18
N ILE A 5 30.57 69.85 -39.77
CA ILE A 5 30.74 68.38 -39.71
C ILE A 5 30.22 67.75 -38.40
N LEU A 6 29.20 66.89 -38.54
CA LEU A 6 28.64 65.96 -37.55
C LEU A 6 29.68 64.95 -37.03
N ARG A 7 29.57 64.53 -35.76
CA ARG A 7 29.90 63.16 -35.31
C ARG A 7 29.15 62.76 -34.04
N ARG A 8 28.56 61.56 -34.10
CA ARG A 8 27.93 60.79 -33.01
C ARG A 8 28.98 60.27 -32.02
N THR A 9 28.63 60.11 -30.74
CA THR A 9 29.33 59.18 -29.83
C THR A 9 28.34 58.52 -28.86
N LEU A 10 28.43 57.19 -28.75
CA LEU A 10 27.68 56.28 -27.88
C LEU A 10 27.96 56.55 -26.39
N VAL A 11 26.94 56.39 -25.55
CA VAL A 11 27.08 56.21 -24.09
C VAL A 11 26.84 54.73 -23.78
N ALA A 12 27.83 54.08 -23.16
CA ALA A 12 27.73 52.72 -22.64
C ALA A 12 27.07 52.75 -21.25
N ALA A 13 26.04 51.92 -21.03
CA ALA A 13 25.42 51.71 -19.74
C ALA A 13 26.03 50.47 -19.06
N THR A 14 26.56 50.65 -17.85
CA THR A 14 27.02 49.58 -16.97
C THR A 14 25.84 49.04 -16.15
N ALA A 15 25.51 47.76 -16.32
CA ALA A 15 24.55 47.05 -15.48
C ALA A 15 25.28 46.39 -14.30
N ALA A 16 24.87 46.72 -13.07
CA ALA A 16 25.33 46.04 -11.86
C ALA A 16 24.52 44.75 -11.67
N ALA A 17 25.18 43.60 -11.72
CA ALA A 17 24.60 42.29 -11.46
C ALA A 17 24.55 42.03 -9.94
N VAL A 18 23.34 41.88 -9.39
CA VAL A 18 23.11 41.33 -8.06
C VAL A 18 23.07 39.81 -8.19
N LEU A 19 24.07 39.12 -7.64
CA LEU A 19 24.08 37.66 -7.54
C LEU A 19 23.17 37.22 -6.38
N PRO A 20 22.23 36.29 -6.57
CA PRO A 20 21.54 35.66 -5.46
C PRO A 20 22.50 34.66 -4.79
N ILE A 21 22.67 34.81 -3.47
CA ILE A 21 23.35 33.84 -2.62
C ILE A 21 22.38 32.66 -2.45
N SER A 22 22.66 31.56 -3.14
CA SER A 22 21.96 30.29 -2.95
C SER A 22 22.31 29.72 -1.58
N VAL A 23 21.38 29.78 -0.63
CA VAL A 23 21.49 29.02 0.62
C VAL A 23 21.13 27.58 0.27
N LEU A 24 22.12 26.71 0.11
CA LEU A 24 21.91 25.26 0.06
C LEU A 24 21.38 24.81 1.42
N ALA A 25 20.07 24.69 1.57
CA ALA A 25 19.49 23.85 2.60
C ALA A 25 19.78 22.39 2.20
N ALA A 26 20.78 21.78 2.82
CA ALA A 26 20.98 20.34 2.74
C ALA A 26 19.74 19.66 3.35
N ALA A 27 18.92 19.04 2.50
CA ALA A 27 17.89 18.11 2.95
C ALA A 27 18.60 16.98 3.70
N GLN A 28 18.42 16.91 5.01
CA GLN A 28 18.86 15.77 5.79
C GLN A 28 17.91 14.62 5.47
N ASN A 29 18.38 13.63 4.73
CA ASN A 29 17.66 12.37 4.50
C ASN A 29 17.25 11.79 5.88
N ALA A 30 15.96 11.60 6.11
CA ALA A 30 15.49 10.85 7.26
C ALA A 30 15.94 9.40 7.10
N SER A 31 16.98 9.02 7.82
CA SER A 31 17.48 7.64 7.86
C SER A 31 16.45 6.76 8.57
N ALA A 32 16.02 5.67 7.91
CA ALA A 32 15.17 4.66 8.53
C ALA A 32 15.89 4.06 9.76
N SER A 33 15.15 3.88 10.86
CA SER A 33 15.71 3.28 12.07
C SER A 33 16.12 1.81 11.84
N VAL A 34 17.14 1.34 12.55
CA VAL A 34 17.55 -0.09 12.53
C VAL A 34 16.38 -1.03 12.80
N GLY A 35 15.46 -0.64 13.71
CA GLY A 35 14.24 -1.39 14.01
C GLY A 35 13.33 -1.56 12.80
N SER A 36 13.08 -0.48 12.04
CA SER A 36 12.28 -0.55 10.81
C SER A 36 12.92 -1.43 9.74
N SER A 37 14.24 -1.41 9.59
CA SER A 37 14.96 -2.28 8.64
C SER A 37 14.84 -3.76 9.02
N ILE A 38 15.04 -4.10 10.30
CA ILE A 38 14.85 -5.45 10.84
C ILE A 38 13.43 -5.97 10.56
N VAL A 39 12.41 -5.15 10.83
CA VAL A 39 11.01 -5.55 10.63
C VAL A 39 10.68 -5.73 9.15
N SER A 40 11.19 -4.87 8.27
CA SER A 40 11.02 -5.03 6.83
C SER A 40 11.58 -6.35 6.33
N ILE A 41 12.78 -6.73 6.78
CA ILE A 41 13.42 -8.01 6.41
C ILE A 41 12.62 -9.20 6.96
N ALA A 42 12.14 -9.12 8.21
CA ALA A 42 11.33 -10.19 8.80
C ALA A 42 9.99 -10.38 8.05
N ASN A 43 9.30 -9.29 7.70
CA ASN A 43 8.03 -9.32 6.97
C ASN A 43 8.15 -9.98 5.60
N ALA A 44 9.25 -9.72 4.89
CA ALA A 44 9.51 -10.27 3.55
C ALA A 44 9.65 -11.81 3.53
N ASN A 45 9.62 -12.46 4.70
CA ASN A 45 9.77 -13.90 4.84
C ASN A 45 8.53 -14.59 5.40
N ILE A 46 7.43 -13.88 5.70
CA ILE A 46 6.19 -14.48 6.22
C ILE A 46 5.69 -15.58 5.27
N GLY A 47 5.35 -16.74 5.83
CA GLY A 47 4.91 -17.93 5.09
C GLY A 47 6.05 -18.87 4.67
N ASN A 48 7.31 -18.43 4.68
CA ASN A 48 8.45 -19.26 4.30
C ASN A 48 8.76 -20.35 5.33
N THR A 49 9.05 -21.56 4.85
CA THR A 49 9.45 -22.70 5.68
C THR A 49 10.97 -22.76 5.87
N ALA A 50 11.45 -23.67 6.73
CA ALA A 50 12.86 -23.79 7.09
C ALA A 50 13.83 -23.99 5.91
N CYS A 51 13.36 -24.50 4.78
CA CYS A 51 14.17 -24.72 3.56
C CYS A 51 13.74 -23.83 2.39
N ALA A 52 12.79 -22.92 2.58
CA ALA A 52 12.35 -22.03 1.53
C ALA A 52 13.47 -21.06 1.12
N THR A 53 13.41 -20.54 -0.10
CA THR A 53 14.25 -19.43 -0.51
C THR A 53 13.92 -18.21 0.34
N ASN A 54 14.91 -17.67 1.08
CA ASN A 54 14.72 -16.50 1.94
C ASN A 54 14.65 -15.21 1.11
N SER A 55 14.35 -14.06 1.72
CA SER A 55 14.22 -12.78 1.00
C SER A 55 15.53 -12.14 0.51
N ALA A 56 16.70 -12.68 0.88
CA ALA A 56 17.98 -12.40 0.19
C ALA A 56 18.37 -13.54 -0.78
N GLY A 57 17.47 -14.52 -0.87
CA GLY A 57 17.43 -15.81 -1.54
C GLY A 57 18.69 -16.61 -1.69
N GLY A 58 19.32 -16.73 -0.54
CA GLY A 58 19.81 -18.04 -0.13
C GLY A 58 18.67 -18.99 0.26
N THR A 59 19.01 -20.25 0.47
CA THR A 59 18.10 -21.28 0.97
C THR A 59 18.06 -21.26 2.51
N GLY A 60 16.87 -21.26 3.08
CA GLY A 60 16.66 -21.27 4.53
C GLY A 60 17.22 -20.04 5.24
N TYR A 61 17.39 -20.13 6.55
CA TYR A 61 17.97 -19.12 7.43
C TYR A 61 19.12 -19.80 8.15
N TYR A 62 20.37 -19.53 7.74
CA TYR A 62 21.54 -20.25 8.23
C TYR A 62 21.36 -21.79 8.20
N SER A 63 21.37 -22.46 9.35
CA SER A 63 21.26 -23.91 9.45
C SER A 63 19.81 -24.41 9.53
N SER A 64 18.80 -23.54 9.40
CA SER A 64 17.39 -23.92 9.53
C SER A 64 16.98 -25.15 8.70
N CYS A 65 17.54 -25.30 7.49
CA CYS A 65 17.21 -26.39 6.57
C CYS A 65 18.01 -27.68 6.82
N THR A 66 19.20 -27.59 7.42
CA THR A 66 20.17 -28.70 7.44
C THR A 66 20.80 -28.98 8.81
N GLY A 67 20.50 -28.18 9.83
CA GLY A 67 21.13 -28.23 11.15
C GLY A 67 20.86 -29.50 11.93
N ASN A 68 19.83 -30.26 11.55
CA ASN A 68 19.53 -31.57 12.11
C ASN A 68 20.02 -32.69 11.19
N GLY A 69 21.34 -32.82 11.02
CA GLY A 69 21.96 -33.89 10.24
C GLY A 69 21.58 -33.90 8.75
N GLY A 70 21.40 -32.71 8.16
CA GLY A 70 20.95 -32.54 6.77
C GLY A 70 19.44 -32.38 6.61
N SER A 71 18.68 -32.37 7.71
CA SER A 71 17.24 -32.07 7.74
C SER A 71 16.94 -30.79 8.54
N PRO A 72 15.72 -30.23 8.42
CA PRO A 72 15.34 -29.04 9.18
C PRO A 72 15.44 -29.21 10.69
N GLU A 73 16.05 -28.22 11.35
CA GLU A 73 16.10 -28.09 12.81
C GLU A 73 15.07 -27.07 13.32
N ASN A 74 14.89 -26.95 14.64
CA ASN A 74 14.11 -25.85 15.20
C ASN A 74 14.84 -24.52 14.96
N TRP A 75 14.21 -23.61 14.22
CA TRP A 75 14.94 -22.55 13.51
C TRP A 75 14.48 -21.13 13.84
N CYS A 76 13.84 -20.92 14.99
CA CYS A 76 13.40 -19.59 15.42
C CYS A 76 14.58 -18.63 15.64
N ALA A 77 15.67 -19.13 16.23
CA ALA A 77 16.89 -18.39 16.47
C ALA A 77 17.68 -18.13 15.19
N ASP A 78 17.73 -19.12 14.29
CA ASP A 78 18.34 -18.94 12.98
C ASP A 78 17.67 -17.83 12.19
N PHE A 79 16.33 -17.80 12.20
CA PHE A 79 15.56 -16.74 11.56
C PHE A 79 15.84 -15.37 12.20
N ALA A 80 15.69 -15.24 13.52
CA ALA A 80 15.90 -13.97 14.21
C ALA A 80 17.34 -13.44 14.01
N LYS A 81 18.33 -14.33 14.09
CA LYS A 81 19.75 -14.01 13.84
C LYS A 81 19.96 -13.57 12.40
N TRP A 82 19.36 -14.28 11.45
CA TRP A 82 19.50 -13.96 10.04
C TRP A 82 18.91 -12.58 9.72
N VAL A 83 17.71 -12.28 10.21
CA VAL A 83 17.06 -10.97 10.03
C VAL A 83 17.97 -9.84 10.54
N TRP A 84 18.51 -9.99 11.74
CA TRP A 84 19.45 -9.02 12.32
C TRP A 84 20.72 -8.85 11.47
N ALA A 85 21.33 -9.95 11.02
CA ALA A 85 22.53 -9.90 10.19
C ALA A 85 22.28 -9.17 8.86
N GLN A 86 21.12 -9.40 8.21
CA GLN A 86 20.75 -8.70 6.99
C GLN A 86 20.57 -7.20 7.20
N SER A 87 20.19 -6.78 8.40
CA SER A 87 20.09 -5.36 8.77
C SER A 87 21.42 -4.75 9.24
N GLY A 88 22.54 -5.47 9.09
CA GLY A 88 23.88 -5.01 9.51
C GLY A 88 24.13 -5.04 11.02
N VAL A 89 23.25 -5.70 11.79
CA VAL A 89 23.45 -5.90 13.23
C VAL A 89 24.62 -6.85 13.44
N ASN A 90 25.47 -6.57 14.43
CA ASN A 90 26.57 -7.45 14.78
C ASN A 90 26.04 -8.72 15.49
N VAL A 91 25.82 -9.80 14.74
CA VAL A 91 25.30 -11.07 15.30
C VAL A 91 26.38 -11.99 15.88
N SER A 92 27.58 -11.46 16.15
CA SER A 92 28.66 -12.25 16.78
C SER A 92 28.22 -12.80 18.13
N GLY A 93 28.45 -14.08 18.37
CA GLY A 93 28.05 -14.77 19.60
C GLY A 93 26.64 -15.37 19.59
N LEU A 94 25.80 -15.06 18.60
CA LEU A 94 24.51 -15.74 18.43
C LEU A 94 24.68 -17.11 17.76
N THR A 95 23.94 -18.11 18.24
CA THR A 95 23.94 -19.49 17.74
C THR A 95 22.52 -19.89 17.29
N PRO A 96 22.34 -21.08 16.67
CA PRO A 96 21.00 -21.63 16.39
C PRO A 96 20.15 -21.91 17.64
N ALA A 97 20.71 -21.78 18.85
CA ALA A 97 19.95 -21.88 20.09
C ALA A 97 19.33 -20.52 20.47
N ALA A 98 18.01 -20.48 20.70
CA ALA A 98 17.31 -19.27 21.13
C ALA A 98 17.87 -18.68 22.43
N GLY A 99 18.43 -19.51 23.31
CA GLY A 99 19.07 -19.06 24.55
C GLY A 99 20.31 -18.17 24.33
N SER A 100 20.95 -18.23 23.15
CA SER A 100 22.09 -17.35 22.83
C SER A 100 21.72 -15.86 22.79
N PHE A 101 20.44 -15.54 22.55
CA PHE A 101 19.94 -14.17 22.64
C PHE A 101 19.87 -13.66 24.08
N GLY A 102 19.71 -14.54 25.08
CA GLY A 102 19.57 -14.14 26.48
C GLY A 102 20.81 -13.47 27.09
N THR A 103 21.99 -13.75 26.53
CA THR A 103 23.27 -13.15 26.94
C THR A 103 23.81 -12.12 25.95
N TYR A 104 23.13 -11.90 24.82
CA TYR A 104 23.63 -11.05 23.75
C TYR A 104 23.57 -9.57 24.16
N ASN A 105 24.62 -8.81 23.82
CA ASN A 105 24.68 -7.34 23.98
C ASN A 105 24.25 -6.80 25.36
N GLY A 106 24.73 -7.42 26.45
CA GLY A 106 24.36 -7.01 27.82
C GLY A 106 23.16 -7.75 28.41
N GLY A 107 22.53 -8.62 27.63
CA GLY A 107 21.46 -9.52 28.08
C GLY A 107 20.08 -8.87 28.10
N LEU A 108 19.12 -9.60 28.69
CA LEU A 108 17.71 -9.24 28.64
C LEU A 108 17.35 -7.95 29.38
N HIS A 109 16.48 -7.14 28.80
CA HIS A 109 15.84 -5.97 29.41
C HIS A 109 14.30 -6.07 29.36
N PRO A 110 13.57 -5.32 30.22
CA PRO A 110 12.13 -5.48 30.35
C PRO A 110 11.28 -4.66 29.36
N THR A 111 11.86 -3.65 28.72
CA THR A 111 11.14 -2.70 27.86
C THR A 111 11.35 -3.06 26.39
N PRO A 112 10.30 -3.36 25.61
CA PRO A 112 10.46 -3.68 24.20
C PRO A 112 10.63 -2.43 23.33
N HIS A 113 11.37 -2.60 22.25
CA HIS A 113 11.45 -1.69 21.11
C HIS A 113 11.20 -2.45 19.81
N VAL A 114 10.77 -1.74 18.78
CA VAL A 114 10.64 -2.31 17.43
C VAL A 114 12.02 -2.77 16.95
N GLY A 115 12.12 -4.02 16.50
CA GLY A 115 13.36 -4.66 16.08
C GLY A 115 14.09 -5.47 17.17
N ASP A 116 13.67 -5.38 18.43
CA ASP A 116 14.20 -6.23 19.50
C ASP A 116 13.84 -7.71 19.27
N ALA A 117 14.63 -8.61 19.84
CA ALA A 117 14.25 -10.01 19.96
C ALA A 117 13.58 -10.24 21.32
N VAL A 118 12.36 -10.79 21.33
CA VAL A 118 11.72 -11.28 22.55
C VAL A 118 12.13 -12.73 22.79
N VAL A 119 12.57 -13.05 24.02
CA VAL A 119 13.08 -14.37 24.39
C VAL A 119 12.10 -15.06 25.35
N PHE A 120 11.71 -16.30 25.03
CA PHE A 120 10.71 -17.05 25.77
C PHE A 120 11.32 -18.21 26.57
N ASN A 121 10.85 -18.41 27.80
CA ASN A 121 11.29 -19.47 28.72
C ASN A 121 12.82 -19.62 28.83
N TYR A 122 13.53 -18.50 28.92
CA TYR A 122 14.98 -18.51 29.09
C TYR A 122 15.36 -19.02 30.48
N ASN A 123 16.29 -19.97 30.55
CA ASN A 123 16.74 -20.59 31.80
C ASN A 123 17.78 -19.74 32.57
N GLY A 124 18.23 -18.64 31.99
CA GLY A 124 19.26 -17.75 32.57
C GLY A 124 20.69 -18.05 32.12
N THR A 125 20.90 -19.07 31.28
CA THR A 125 22.23 -19.45 30.77
C THR A 125 22.25 -19.55 29.25
N ASP A 126 21.79 -20.66 28.69
CA ASP A 126 22.08 -21.08 27.32
C ASP A 126 20.86 -21.64 26.59
N TYR A 127 19.73 -21.79 27.30
CA TYR A 127 18.51 -22.37 26.76
C TYR A 127 17.33 -21.42 26.87
N ALA A 128 16.58 -21.29 25.78
CA ALA A 128 15.26 -20.68 25.70
C ALA A 128 14.40 -21.52 24.75
N ASP A 129 13.09 -21.57 24.98
CA ASP A 129 12.17 -22.34 24.13
C ASP A 129 12.00 -21.68 22.76
N HIS A 130 11.98 -20.35 22.72
CA HIS A 130 11.68 -19.60 21.51
C HIS A 130 12.26 -18.19 21.52
N VAL A 131 12.45 -17.64 20.33
CA VAL A 131 12.79 -16.22 20.12
C VAL A 131 12.01 -15.68 18.93
N ALA A 132 11.57 -14.43 19.01
CA ALA A 132 10.81 -13.75 17.95
C ALA A 132 11.25 -12.29 17.81
N ILE A 133 11.06 -11.67 16.65
CA ILE A 133 11.35 -10.25 16.42
C ILE A 133 10.12 -9.41 16.77
N VAL A 134 10.28 -8.37 17.58
CA VAL A 134 9.22 -7.39 17.88
C VAL A 134 8.97 -6.53 16.64
N SER A 135 7.80 -6.67 16.04
CA SER A 135 7.44 -5.97 14.80
C SER A 135 6.66 -4.68 15.04
N SER A 136 5.93 -4.60 16.15
CA SER A 136 5.22 -3.37 16.53
C SER A 136 5.02 -3.27 18.04
N LEU A 137 5.01 -2.03 18.54
CA LEU A 137 4.51 -1.67 19.85
C LEU A 137 3.14 -1.01 19.67
N ASN A 138 2.13 -1.47 20.39
CA ASN A 138 0.78 -0.92 20.31
C ASN A 138 0.53 0.01 21.51
N SER A 139 -0.35 1.01 21.32
CA SER A 139 -0.65 2.02 22.34
C SER A 139 -1.30 1.46 23.61
N ASP A 140 -1.88 0.26 23.53
CA ASP A 140 -2.48 -0.47 24.64
C ASP A 140 -1.46 -1.28 25.48
N GLY A 141 -0.16 -1.15 25.20
CA GLY A 141 0.90 -1.87 25.90
C GLY A 141 1.08 -3.32 25.43
N THR A 142 0.49 -3.71 24.30
CA THR A 142 0.74 -5.00 23.66
C THR A 142 1.82 -4.91 22.56
N ILE A 143 2.41 -6.04 22.20
CA ILE A 143 3.32 -6.19 21.05
C ILE A 143 2.79 -7.16 20.00
N THR A 144 3.27 -6.98 18.78
CA THR A 144 3.22 -7.98 17.71
C THR A 144 4.64 -8.44 17.40
N THR A 145 4.79 -9.70 17.00
CA THR A 145 6.09 -10.31 16.69
C THR A 145 6.08 -11.10 15.40
N ILE A 146 7.26 -11.31 14.81
CA ILE A 146 7.47 -12.19 13.65
C ILE A 146 8.51 -13.23 14.07
N SER A 147 8.18 -14.53 13.93
CA SER A 147 9.12 -15.61 14.24
C SER A 147 9.11 -16.71 13.21
N GLY A 148 10.29 -17.31 13.00
CA GLY A 148 10.43 -18.61 12.37
C GLY A 148 9.88 -19.73 13.25
N ASN A 149 9.89 -20.95 12.74
CA ASN A 149 9.48 -22.16 13.45
C ASN A 149 8.08 -22.08 14.09
N SER A 150 7.15 -21.39 13.43
CA SER A 150 5.80 -21.12 13.93
C SER A 150 4.73 -21.84 13.09
N GLY A 151 3.52 -22.00 13.63
CA GLY A 151 2.39 -22.61 12.90
C GLY A 151 2.23 -24.13 13.03
N GLY A 152 3.05 -24.81 13.84
CA GLY A 152 2.92 -26.24 14.15
C GLY A 152 3.48 -27.17 13.07
N GLY A 153 3.34 -28.50 13.27
CA GLY A 153 3.73 -29.51 12.27
C GLY A 153 5.21 -29.92 12.24
N GLY A 154 6.04 -29.42 13.17
CA GLY A 154 7.48 -29.70 13.25
C GLY A 154 8.34 -28.79 12.36
N ALA A 155 9.65 -28.81 12.57
CA ALA A 155 10.61 -27.89 11.92
C ALA A 155 10.41 -27.74 10.40
N ALA A 156 10.22 -28.85 9.68
CA ALA A 156 10.06 -28.85 8.22
C ALA A 156 8.73 -28.25 7.70
N LYS A 157 7.67 -28.27 8.51
CA LYS A 157 6.32 -27.79 8.12
C LYS A 157 5.95 -26.44 8.73
N SER A 158 6.69 -26.04 9.76
CA SER A 158 6.60 -24.71 10.35
C SER A 158 7.06 -23.63 9.37
N HIS A 159 6.59 -22.40 9.57
CA HIS A 159 6.88 -21.26 8.72
C HIS A 159 7.10 -19.98 9.53
N VAL A 160 7.60 -18.94 8.88
CA VAL A 160 7.67 -17.59 9.45
C VAL A 160 6.25 -17.06 9.60
N ARG A 161 5.90 -16.57 10.78
CA ARG A 161 4.54 -16.12 11.06
C ARG A 161 4.52 -14.86 11.91
N LEU A 162 3.59 -13.96 11.57
CA LEU A 162 3.19 -12.85 12.41
C LEU A 162 2.32 -13.36 13.58
N SER A 163 2.71 -13.05 14.81
CA SER A 163 2.08 -13.51 16.05
C SER A 163 1.84 -12.34 17.01
N GLY A 164 0.61 -12.19 17.49
CA GLY A 164 0.17 -11.04 18.30
C GLY A 164 -1.34 -10.82 18.16
N ARG A 165 -1.94 -9.85 18.87
CA ARG A 165 -1.36 -8.94 19.89
C ARG A 165 -1.32 -9.60 21.27
N PHE A 166 -0.21 -9.49 22.01
CA PHE A 166 -0.14 -9.94 23.41
C PHE A 166 0.63 -8.95 24.29
N SER A 167 0.38 -8.98 25.59
CA SER A 167 1.01 -8.04 26.55
C SER A 167 2.54 -8.03 26.41
N SER A 168 3.11 -6.84 26.39
CA SER A 168 4.55 -6.60 26.38
C SER A 168 5.25 -6.85 27.72
N THR A 169 4.48 -7.16 28.77
CA THR A 169 5.05 -7.26 30.12
C THR A 169 5.83 -8.56 30.28
N VAL A 170 7.06 -8.46 30.80
CA VAL A 170 7.86 -9.63 31.21
C VAL A 170 7.07 -10.47 32.21
N GLY A 171 6.83 -11.74 31.87
CA GLY A 171 5.89 -12.59 32.59
C GLY A 171 5.24 -13.62 31.69
N TYR A 172 4.27 -14.36 32.24
CA TYR A 172 3.56 -15.39 31.50
C TYR A 172 2.63 -14.78 30.46
N SER A 173 2.78 -15.18 29.19
CA SER A 173 1.86 -14.82 28.11
C SER A 173 0.92 -16.00 27.85
N SER A 174 -0.37 -15.81 28.13
CA SER A 174 -1.41 -16.80 27.82
C SER A 174 -1.56 -17.05 26.32
N TYR A 175 -1.27 -16.03 25.50
CA TYR A 175 -1.28 -16.14 24.04
C TYR A 175 -0.16 -17.05 23.53
N MET A 176 1.06 -16.87 24.05
CA MET A 176 2.21 -17.67 23.62
C MET A 176 2.30 -19.02 24.34
N GLY A 177 1.59 -19.20 25.45
CA GLY A 177 1.76 -20.36 26.33
C GLY A 177 3.16 -20.44 26.96
N MET A 178 3.88 -19.32 27.01
CA MET A 178 5.28 -19.23 27.41
C MET A 178 5.53 -17.95 28.22
N LYS A 179 6.56 -17.98 29.06
CA LYS A 179 7.03 -16.79 29.79
C LYS A 179 7.91 -15.94 28.88
N ILE A 180 7.51 -14.69 28.67
CA ILE A 180 8.39 -13.63 28.16
C ILE A 180 9.46 -13.42 29.23
N SER A 181 10.68 -13.84 28.94
CA SER A 181 11.82 -13.72 29.87
C SER A 181 12.48 -12.35 29.78
N GLY A 182 12.32 -11.68 28.64
CA GLY A 182 12.76 -10.31 28.39
C GLY A 182 12.96 -10.05 26.90
N TYR A 183 13.47 -8.87 26.60
CA TYR A 183 13.81 -8.39 25.27
C TYR A 183 15.31 -8.20 25.15
N VAL A 184 15.83 -8.31 23.94
CA VAL A 184 17.24 -8.02 23.68
C VAL A 184 17.35 -7.15 22.42
N SER A 185 18.04 -6.02 22.56
CA SER A 185 18.21 -5.05 21.48
C SER A 185 19.41 -5.39 20.58
N PRO A 186 19.29 -5.10 19.27
CA PRO A 186 20.39 -5.29 18.31
C PRO A 186 21.62 -4.42 18.67
N ASN A 187 22.82 -4.97 18.53
CA ASN A 187 24.07 -4.21 18.69
C ASN A 187 24.57 -3.68 17.34
N GLY A 188 24.46 -2.37 17.15
CA GLY A 188 24.73 -1.74 15.86
C GLY A 188 23.66 -2.07 14.81
N GLY A 189 23.95 -1.76 13.55
CA GLY A 189 22.98 -1.86 12.46
C GLY A 189 23.18 -0.73 11.47
N ASN A 190 22.83 -0.99 10.22
CA ASN A 190 23.00 -0.02 9.16
C ASN A 190 21.77 0.90 9.10
N ASN A 191 22.00 2.20 9.29
CA ASN A 191 21.04 3.28 9.00
C ASN A 191 20.88 3.56 7.48
N SER A 192 21.67 2.85 6.68
CA SER A 192 21.79 2.92 5.22
C SER A 192 22.04 1.51 4.71
N VAL A 193 21.04 0.87 4.09
CA VAL A 193 21.13 -0.52 3.64
C VAL A 193 22.18 -0.66 2.51
N PRO A 194 23.25 -1.47 2.64
CA PRO A 194 23.89 -2.09 1.49
C PRO A 194 22.99 -3.22 0.99
N THR A 195 22.58 -3.15 -0.27
CA THR A 195 21.75 -4.13 -0.94
C THR A 195 22.42 -5.53 -0.91
N PRO A 196 21.78 -6.57 -0.34
CA PRO A 196 22.13 -7.96 -0.64
C PRO A 196 22.00 -8.23 -2.14
N PRO A 197 22.66 -9.26 -2.72
CA PRO A 197 22.28 -9.72 -4.05
C PRO A 197 20.81 -10.11 -3.98
N SER A 198 19.98 -9.44 -4.79
CA SER A 198 18.54 -9.57 -4.78
C SER A 198 18.14 -11.02 -5.02
N VAL A 199 17.50 -11.65 -4.03
CA VAL A 199 16.28 -12.35 -4.40
C VAL A 199 15.14 -11.40 -4.17
N PRO A 200 14.24 -11.28 -5.15
CA PRO A 200 13.22 -10.25 -5.11
C PRO A 200 12.40 -10.39 -3.82
N ALA A 201 12.04 -9.26 -3.21
CA ALA A 201 10.71 -9.18 -2.60
C ALA A 201 9.71 -9.84 -3.59
N PRO A 202 8.58 -10.47 -3.17
CA PRO A 202 7.49 -10.66 -4.13
C PRO A 202 7.36 -9.31 -4.81
N ALA A 203 7.66 -9.29 -6.11
CA ALA A 203 7.92 -8.03 -6.78
C ALA A 203 6.69 -7.19 -6.48
N ALA A 204 6.86 -5.97 -5.95
CA ALA A 204 5.73 -5.06 -5.85
C ALA A 204 5.03 -5.15 -7.20
N PRO A 205 3.76 -5.59 -7.24
CA PRO A 205 3.20 -6.21 -8.43
C PRO A 205 3.57 -5.34 -9.61
N THR A 206 4.40 -5.83 -10.52
CA THR A 206 5.00 -4.95 -11.54
C THR A 206 4.01 -4.63 -12.63
N GLY A 207 2.73 -4.80 -12.34
CA GLY A 207 1.63 -4.74 -13.25
C GLY A 207 0.36 -4.33 -12.55
N VAL A 208 -0.60 -3.96 -13.37
CA VAL A 208 -1.89 -3.45 -12.96
C VAL A 208 -2.94 -4.03 -13.88
N HIS A 209 -4.15 -4.15 -13.37
CA HIS A 209 -5.33 -4.39 -14.17
C HIS A 209 -6.12 -3.09 -14.28
N VAL A 210 -6.35 -2.65 -15.52
CA VAL A 210 -7.23 -1.52 -15.83
C VAL A 210 -8.52 -2.10 -16.38
N PHE A 211 -9.63 -1.75 -15.74
CA PHE A 211 -10.97 -2.09 -16.20
C PHE A 211 -11.60 -0.88 -16.84
N ALA A 212 -12.12 -1.04 -18.06
CA ALA A 212 -12.76 0.03 -18.79
C ALA A 212 -14.19 -0.36 -19.18
N LEU A 213 -15.13 0.54 -18.89
CA LEU A 213 -16.52 0.41 -19.32
C LEU A 213 -16.64 0.99 -20.73
N GLY A 214 -16.91 0.11 -21.70
CA GLY A 214 -17.14 0.48 -23.09
C GLY A 214 -18.48 1.16 -23.32
N SER A 215 -18.61 1.84 -24.45
CA SER A 215 -19.87 2.47 -24.88
C SER A 215 -21.03 1.50 -25.12
N ASP A 216 -20.72 0.21 -25.21
CA ASP A 216 -21.66 -0.91 -25.28
C ASP A 216 -22.10 -1.44 -23.89
N ASN A 217 -21.71 -0.75 -22.82
CA ASN A 217 -21.98 -1.09 -21.42
C ASN A 217 -21.39 -2.45 -21.00
N ARG A 218 -20.29 -2.88 -21.62
CA ARG A 218 -19.49 -4.04 -21.24
C ARG A 218 -18.19 -3.63 -20.59
N ILE A 219 -17.60 -4.55 -19.83
CA ILE A 219 -16.35 -4.31 -19.10
C ILE A 219 -15.22 -5.01 -19.82
N TYR A 220 -14.19 -4.23 -20.12
CA TYR A 220 -12.95 -4.67 -20.73
C TYR A 220 -11.84 -4.62 -19.68
N ASN A 221 -10.87 -5.53 -19.76
CA ASN A 221 -9.67 -5.52 -18.95
C ASN A 221 -8.44 -5.41 -19.86
N ASP A 222 -7.50 -4.56 -19.46
CA ASP A 222 -6.14 -4.55 -19.98
C ASP A 222 -5.18 -4.75 -18.81
N GLN A 223 -4.12 -5.51 -19.06
CA GLN A 223 -3.06 -5.79 -18.10
C GLN A 223 -1.80 -5.03 -18.51
N GLY A 224 -1.35 -4.15 -17.63
CA GLY A 224 -0.06 -3.48 -17.77
C GLY A 224 1.02 -4.32 -17.10
N ASN A 225 2.15 -4.48 -17.76
CA ASN A 225 3.38 -5.03 -17.18
C ASN A 225 4.50 -4.00 -17.33
N TYR A 226 4.75 -3.25 -16.27
CA TYR A 226 5.76 -2.19 -16.22
C TYR A 226 7.19 -2.71 -16.27
N THR A 227 7.45 -3.95 -15.83
CA THR A 227 8.77 -4.58 -16.01
C THR A 227 9.04 -4.85 -17.50
N ALA A 228 8.02 -5.30 -18.22
CA ALA A 228 8.12 -5.57 -19.65
C ALA A 228 7.93 -4.32 -20.52
N GLY A 229 7.40 -3.23 -19.96
CA GLY A 229 7.01 -2.02 -20.69
C GLY A 229 5.90 -2.28 -21.71
N HIS A 230 4.93 -3.14 -21.37
CA HIS A 230 3.92 -3.66 -22.29
C HIS A 230 2.51 -3.62 -21.69
N TRP A 231 1.52 -3.46 -22.58
CA TRP A 231 0.09 -3.60 -22.31
C TRP A 231 -0.48 -4.72 -23.18
N ASP A 232 -1.26 -5.60 -22.59
CA ASP A 232 -1.81 -6.77 -23.30
C ASP A 232 -2.95 -6.40 -24.27
N GLY A 233 -3.52 -5.21 -24.11
CA GLY A 233 -4.63 -4.66 -24.88
C GLY A 233 -5.98 -5.01 -24.25
N PHE A 234 -6.97 -4.12 -24.42
CA PHE A 234 -8.29 -4.34 -23.83
C PHE A 234 -9.01 -5.55 -24.42
N GLY A 235 -9.25 -6.56 -23.58
CA GLY A 235 -10.08 -7.73 -23.85
C GLY A 235 -11.37 -7.72 -23.02
N LEU A 236 -12.44 -8.37 -23.49
CA LEU A 236 -13.67 -8.51 -22.70
C LEU A 236 -13.41 -9.34 -21.43
N VAL A 237 -13.87 -8.85 -20.28
CA VAL A 237 -13.89 -9.63 -19.02
C VAL A 237 -14.80 -10.83 -19.19
N ASP A 238 -16.03 -10.59 -19.64
CA ASP A 238 -17.00 -11.59 -20.05
C ASP A 238 -18.00 -11.01 -21.06
N GLY A 239 -19.06 -11.78 -21.40
CA GLY A 239 -20.10 -11.34 -22.33
C GLY A 239 -21.22 -10.48 -21.71
N THR A 240 -21.16 -10.20 -20.41
CA THR A 240 -22.22 -9.51 -19.67
C THR A 240 -22.22 -8.02 -20.00
N ALA A 241 -23.42 -7.45 -20.20
CA ALA A 241 -23.60 -6.06 -20.58
C ALA A 241 -24.61 -5.36 -19.66
N GLY A 242 -24.71 -4.04 -19.78
CA GLY A 242 -25.67 -3.23 -19.05
C GLY A 242 -25.10 -2.65 -17.75
N PHE A 243 -23.78 -2.58 -17.62
CA PHE A 243 -23.12 -1.91 -16.51
C PHE A 243 -22.94 -0.41 -16.77
N LYS A 244 -22.88 0.38 -15.69
CA LYS A 244 -22.67 1.84 -15.74
C LYS A 244 -21.48 2.32 -14.91
N GLN A 245 -20.89 1.46 -14.09
CA GLN A 245 -19.75 1.77 -13.23
C GLN A 245 -19.01 0.48 -12.88
N THR A 246 -17.67 0.53 -12.81
CA THR A 246 -16.81 -0.51 -12.24
C THR A 246 -15.84 -0.02 -11.15
N THR A 247 -15.52 -0.89 -10.20
CA THR A 247 -14.36 -0.75 -9.30
C THR A 247 -13.74 -2.12 -9.09
N ALA A 248 -12.43 -2.19 -8.83
CA ALA A 248 -11.74 -3.45 -8.60
C ALA A 248 -10.75 -3.31 -7.46
N VAL A 249 -10.55 -4.40 -6.74
CA VAL A 249 -9.48 -4.56 -5.75
C VAL A 249 -8.87 -5.94 -5.87
N THR A 250 -7.61 -6.07 -5.50
CA THR A 250 -6.88 -7.34 -5.54
C THR A 250 -6.64 -7.84 -4.13
N ILE A 251 -6.99 -9.10 -3.87
CA ILE A 251 -6.67 -9.82 -2.64
C ILE A 251 -5.95 -11.09 -3.04
N ASN A 252 -4.67 -11.21 -2.68
CA ASN A 252 -3.79 -12.29 -3.16
C ASN A 252 -3.85 -12.37 -4.70
N ASP A 253 -3.96 -13.58 -5.27
CA ASP A 253 -4.00 -13.84 -6.72
C ASP A 253 -5.35 -13.56 -7.40
N THR A 254 -6.28 -12.91 -6.71
CA THR A 254 -7.66 -12.71 -7.20
C THR A 254 -8.01 -11.24 -7.27
N VAL A 255 -8.42 -10.81 -8.46
CA VAL A 255 -9.09 -9.53 -8.63
C VAL A 255 -10.57 -9.71 -8.35
N HIS A 256 -11.08 -8.94 -7.41
CA HIS A 256 -12.50 -8.79 -7.14
C HIS A 256 -13.00 -7.58 -7.91
N LEU A 257 -13.64 -7.83 -9.06
CA LEU A 257 -14.26 -6.79 -9.88
C LEU A 257 -15.70 -6.61 -9.44
N PHE A 258 -16.09 -5.36 -9.19
CA PHE A 258 -17.45 -4.97 -8.86
C PHE A 258 -17.99 -4.04 -9.93
N ALA A 259 -19.29 -4.17 -10.23
CA ALA A 259 -19.95 -3.33 -11.21
C ALA A 259 -21.38 -2.97 -10.78
N ILE A 260 -21.83 -1.77 -11.13
CA ILE A 260 -23.23 -1.39 -10.98
C ILE A 260 -23.96 -1.63 -12.30
N GLY A 261 -25.03 -2.40 -12.25
CA GLY A 261 -25.95 -2.59 -13.37
C GLY A 261 -26.79 -1.33 -13.66
N SER A 262 -27.43 -1.31 -14.82
CA SER A 262 -28.42 -0.28 -15.18
C SER A 262 -29.64 -0.30 -14.25
N ASP A 263 -29.87 -1.42 -13.56
CA ASP A 263 -30.85 -1.62 -12.49
C ASP A 263 -30.43 -0.99 -11.14
N GLY A 264 -29.20 -0.46 -11.03
CA GLY A 264 -28.69 0.15 -9.81
C GLY A 264 -28.23 -0.84 -8.74
N ARG A 265 -28.13 -2.14 -9.07
CA ARG A 265 -27.62 -3.19 -8.17
C ARG A 265 -26.13 -3.41 -8.37
N VAL A 266 -25.48 -3.97 -7.36
CA VAL A 266 -24.04 -4.28 -7.40
C VAL A 266 -23.81 -5.76 -7.68
N TYR A 267 -22.95 -6.01 -8.66
CA TYR A 267 -22.52 -7.33 -9.10
C TYR A 267 -21.03 -7.51 -8.86
N ASN A 268 -20.59 -8.73 -8.58
CA ASN A 268 -19.19 -9.10 -8.41
C ASN A 268 -18.82 -10.22 -9.39
N ASN A 269 -17.60 -10.14 -9.94
CA ASN A 269 -16.97 -11.17 -10.73
C ASN A 269 -15.51 -11.27 -10.27
N ASP A 270 -15.09 -12.47 -9.86
CA ASP A 270 -13.74 -12.72 -9.39
C ASP A 270 -12.90 -13.34 -10.50
N GLY A 271 -11.78 -12.69 -10.79
CA GLY A 271 -10.78 -13.14 -11.75
C GLY A 271 -9.59 -13.72 -11.02
N ASN A 272 -9.38 -15.03 -11.09
CA ASN A 272 -8.16 -15.65 -10.60
C ASN A 272 -7.16 -15.73 -11.76
N PHE A 273 -6.13 -14.89 -11.69
CA PHE A 273 -5.14 -14.75 -12.77
C PHE A 273 -4.05 -15.83 -12.74
N SER A 274 -3.92 -16.58 -11.64
CA SER A 274 -3.08 -17.79 -11.63
C SER A 274 -3.69 -18.95 -12.46
N VAL A 275 -5.02 -18.92 -12.66
CA VAL A 275 -5.78 -19.95 -13.41
C VAL A 275 -6.35 -19.40 -14.73
N GLY A 276 -6.35 -18.08 -14.93
CA GLY A 276 -6.83 -17.41 -16.14
C GLY A 276 -8.34 -17.51 -16.32
N LYS A 277 -9.13 -17.47 -15.24
CA LYS A 277 -10.60 -17.59 -15.30
C LYS A 277 -11.34 -16.57 -14.44
N TRP A 278 -12.38 -16.01 -15.02
CA TRP A 278 -13.44 -15.26 -14.36
C TRP A 278 -14.56 -16.22 -13.93
N ASN A 279 -15.17 -15.98 -12.77
CA ASN A 279 -16.27 -16.81 -12.27
C ASN A 279 -17.66 -16.36 -12.80
N GLY A 280 -17.73 -15.18 -13.44
CA GLY A 280 -18.94 -14.58 -14.00
C GLY A 280 -19.64 -13.66 -12.99
N PHE A 281 -20.35 -12.64 -13.50
CA PHE A 281 -21.04 -11.69 -12.62
C PHE A 281 -22.20 -12.32 -11.84
N GLY A 282 -22.12 -12.24 -10.51
CA GLY A 282 -23.19 -12.57 -9.57
C GLY A 282 -23.60 -11.34 -8.74
N LEU A 283 -24.82 -11.32 -8.22
CA LEU A 283 -25.26 -10.26 -7.29
C LEU A 283 -24.45 -10.32 -6.00
N VAL A 284 -23.96 -9.16 -5.54
CA VAL A 284 -23.36 -9.03 -4.20
C VAL A 284 -24.44 -9.17 -3.13
N ASP A 285 -25.53 -8.43 -3.29
CA ASP A 285 -26.74 -8.56 -2.47
C ASP A 285 -27.99 -8.07 -3.24
N GLY A 286 -29.11 -7.90 -2.52
CA GLY A 286 -30.38 -7.45 -3.09
C GLY A 286 -30.62 -5.94 -3.08
N ALA A 287 -29.68 -5.12 -2.61
CA ALA A 287 -29.87 -3.67 -2.55
C ALA A 287 -29.70 -3.01 -3.93
N ASP A 288 -30.43 -1.91 -4.16
CA ASP A 288 -30.44 -1.19 -5.43
C ASP A 288 -30.40 0.34 -5.24
N GLY A 289 -30.49 1.07 -6.36
CA GLY A 289 -30.51 2.54 -6.35
C GLY A 289 -29.13 3.20 -6.29
N PHE A 290 -28.04 2.43 -6.41
CA PHE A 290 -26.67 2.94 -6.37
C PHE A 290 -26.23 3.58 -7.69
N GLN A 291 -25.37 4.59 -7.60
CA GLN A 291 -24.87 5.39 -8.72
C GLN A 291 -23.35 5.37 -8.86
N GLN A 292 -22.61 5.16 -7.78
CA GLN A 292 -21.15 5.00 -7.78
C GLN A 292 -20.79 3.90 -6.77
N ILE A 293 -19.69 3.20 -7.04
CA ILE A 293 -19.09 2.24 -6.11
C ILE A 293 -17.58 2.45 -6.08
N THR A 294 -16.98 2.11 -4.96
CA THR A 294 -15.53 2.05 -4.76
C THR A 294 -15.24 0.97 -3.73
N ALA A 295 -14.08 0.34 -3.82
CA ALA A 295 -13.67 -0.68 -2.87
C ALA A 295 -12.28 -0.36 -2.33
N ALA A 296 -12.06 -0.76 -1.07
CA ALA A 296 -10.74 -0.81 -0.45
C ALA A 296 -10.56 -2.18 0.23
N VAL A 297 -9.33 -2.54 0.56
CA VAL A 297 -9.01 -3.82 1.20
C VAL A 297 -8.42 -3.56 2.59
N THR A 298 -8.96 -4.25 3.59
CA THR A 298 -8.32 -4.33 4.92
C THR A 298 -8.14 -5.79 5.29
N GLY A 299 -6.90 -6.27 5.34
CA GLY A 299 -6.63 -7.70 5.50
C GLY A 299 -7.21 -8.53 4.35
N ASN A 300 -8.06 -9.51 4.66
CA ASN A 300 -8.74 -10.37 3.67
C ASN A 300 -10.22 -9.99 3.46
N THR A 301 -10.57 -8.73 3.74
CA THR A 301 -11.93 -8.21 3.63
C THR A 301 -11.97 -7.08 2.61
N VAL A 302 -12.86 -7.22 1.63
CA VAL A 302 -13.25 -6.10 0.77
C VAL A 302 -14.20 -5.21 1.55
N ARG A 303 -13.85 -3.92 1.64
CA ARG A 303 -14.73 -2.86 2.12
C ARG A 303 -15.35 -2.20 0.89
N LEU A 304 -16.58 -2.58 0.56
CA LEU A 304 -17.28 -2.09 -0.62
C LEU A 304 -18.18 -0.93 -0.23
N PHE A 305 -18.02 0.21 -0.89
CA PHE A 305 -18.82 1.40 -0.65
C PHE A 305 -19.66 1.72 -1.88
N ALA A 306 -20.90 2.12 -1.65
CA ALA A 306 -21.84 2.50 -2.69
C ALA A 306 -22.49 3.85 -2.38
N LEU A 307 -22.54 4.73 -3.37
CA LEU A 307 -23.25 6.00 -3.29
C LEU A 307 -24.68 5.82 -3.79
N GLY A 308 -25.65 6.02 -2.90
CA GLY A 308 -27.06 5.98 -3.24
C GLY A 308 -27.51 7.18 -4.06
N SER A 309 -28.64 7.03 -4.76
CA SER A 309 -29.33 8.15 -5.44
C SER A 309 -29.81 9.25 -4.47
N ASP A 310 -29.86 8.97 -3.18
CA ASP A 310 -30.11 9.91 -2.08
C ASP A 310 -28.89 10.74 -1.68
N GLY A 311 -27.74 10.51 -2.34
CA GLY A 311 -26.48 11.21 -2.08
C GLY A 311 -25.78 10.77 -0.78
N ARG A 312 -26.14 9.61 -0.21
CA ARG A 312 -25.51 9.03 0.98
C ARG A 312 -24.61 7.85 0.64
N VAL A 313 -23.64 7.57 1.52
CA VAL A 313 -22.71 6.45 1.33
C VAL A 313 -23.11 5.25 2.19
N TYR A 314 -23.16 4.10 1.54
CA TYR A 314 -23.46 2.80 2.12
C TYR A 314 -22.21 1.92 2.05
N GLN A 315 -22.08 0.98 2.98
CA GLN A 315 -20.97 0.04 3.09
C GLN A 315 -21.49 -1.39 3.17
N ASN A 316 -20.80 -2.31 2.49
CA ASN A 316 -20.99 -3.74 2.59
C ASN A 316 -19.62 -4.44 2.66
N ASP A 317 -19.40 -5.26 3.68
CA ASP A 317 -18.11 -5.92 3.88
C ASP A 317 -18.13 -7.36 3.42
N GLY A 318 -17.28 -7.68 2.44
CA GLY A 318 -17.08 -9.03 1.93
C GLY A 318 -15.89 -9.70 2.62
N ASP A 319 -16.15 -10.57 3.58
CA ASP A 319 -15.13 -11.39 4.25
C ASP A 319 -14.91 -12.67 3.44
N TYR A 320 -13.84 -12.69 2.64
CA TYR A 320 -13.53 -13.82 1.76
C TYR A 320 -12.94 -15.02 2.52
N THR A 321 -12.56 -14.87 3.80
CA THR A 321 -12.20 -16.01 4.64
C THR A 321 -13.45 -16.75 5.10
N LYS A 322 -14.53 -16.01 5.39
CA LYS A 322 -15.81 -16.58 5.84
C LYS A 322 -16.79 -16.86 4.70
N GLY A 323 -16.59 -16.24 3.54
CA GLY A 323 -17.53 -16.28 2.42
C GLY A 323 -18.84 -15.55 2.72
N THR A 324 -18.77 -14.44 3.46
CA THR A 324 -19.97 -13.72 3.93
C THR A 324 -19.93 -12.24 3.56
N TRP A 325 -21.11 -11.68 3.29
CA TRP A 325 -21.36 -10.25 3.14
C TRP A 325 -22.22 -9.74 4.28
N THR A 326 -21.97 -8.52 4.75
CA THR A 326 -22.77 -7.89 5.82
C THR A 326 -24.12 -7.37 5.34
N GLY A 327 -24.25 -7.12 4.04
CA GLY A 327 -25.32 -6.31 3.45
C GLY A 327 -24.99 -4.81 3.52
N PHE A 328 -25.55 -4.03 2.58
CA PHE A 328 -25.37 -2.58 2.59
C PHE A 328 -26.04 -1.89 3.79
N GLY A 329 -25.25 -1.21 4.61
CA GLY A 329 -25.68 -0.31 5.68
C GLY A 329 -25.11 1.09 5.50
N LEU A 330 -25.70 2.12 6.11
CA LEU A 330 -25.16 3.48 6.04
C LEU A 330 -23.79 3.57 6.72
N VAL A 331 -22.84 4.25 6.08
CA VAL A 331 -21.58 4.65 6.71
C VAL A 331 -21.88 5.66 7.83
N ASP A 332 -22.64 6.72 7.47
CA ASP A 332 -23.17 7.70 8.41
C ASP A 332 -24.46 8.35 7.84
N GLY A 333 -24.97 9.39 8.50
CA GLY A 333 -26.16 10.13 8.08
C GLY A 333 -25.89 11.25 7.06
N THR A 334 -24.65 11.43 6.61
CA THR A 334 -24.26 12.56 5.74
C THR A 334 -24.75 12.33 4.31
N ALA A 335 -25.28 13.37 3.69
CA ALA A 335 -25.85 13.33 2.34
C ALA A 335 -25.30 14.47 1.46
N GLY A 336 -25.65 14.44 0.17
CA GLY A 336 -25.29 15.49 -0.79
C GLY A 336 -23.99 15.22 -1.54
N PHE A 337 -23.53 13.97 -1.57
CA PHE A 337 -22.36 13.55 -2.34
C PHE A 337 -22.75 13.08 -3.75
N LYS A 338 -21.81 13.19 -4.69
CA LYS A 338 -21.97 12.79 -6.10
C LYS A 338 -20.88 11.84 -6.63
N LYS A 339 -19.74 11.73 -5.94
CA LYS A 339 -18.66 10.76 -6.23
C LYS A 339 -18.05 10.26 -4.93
N ILE A 340 -17.54 9.04 -4.96
CA ILE A 340 -16.82 8.44 -3.84
C ILE A 340 -15.56 7.71 -4.35
N THR A 341 -14.53 7.66 -3.51
CA THR A 341 -13.35 6.80 -3.69
C THR A 341 -12.82 6.41 -2.32
N ALA A 342 -12.27 5.22 -2.18
CA ALA A 342 -11.69 4.75 -0.94
C ALA A 342 -10.28 4.21 -1.17
N ALA A 343 -9.42 4.42 -0.18
CA ALA A 343 -8.13 3.74 -0.08
C ALA A 343 -7.92 3.29 1.37
N ALA A 344 -7.06 2.31 1.61
CA ALA A 344 -6.82 1.80 2.96
C ALA A 344 -5.34 1.84 3.32
N ILE A 345 -5.07 2.20 4.58
CA ILE A 345 -3.77 2.08 5.22
C ILE A 345 -3.96 1.18 6.43
N GLY A 346 -3.37 -0.01 6.39
CA GLY A 346 -3.56 -1.02 7.44
C GLY A 346 -5.03 -1.43 7.57
N ASN A 347 -5.63 -1.15 8.73
CA ASN A 347 -7.03 -1.47 9.03
C ASN A 347 -7.91 -0.21 9.08
N THR A 348 -7.43 0.91 8.53
CA THR A 348 -8.18 2.15 8.39
C THR A 348 -8.51 2.38 6.93
N VAL A 349 -9.78 2.61 6.64
CA VAL A 349 -10.22 3.09 5.32
C VAL A 349 -10.32 4.59 5.36
N HIS A 350 -9.72 5.24 4.37
CA HIS A 350 -9.88 6.65 4.07
C HIS A 350 -10.91 6.77 2.95
N LEU A 351 -12.15 7.11 3.30
CA LEU A 351 -13.26 7.26 2.37
C LEU A 351 -13.40 8.72 1.99
N PHE A 352 -13.26 9.01 0.71
CA PHE A 352 -13.41 10.36 0.15
C PHE A 352 -14.73 10.48 -0.59
N ALA A 353 -15.38 11.61 -0.43
CA ALA A 353 -16.61 11.94 -1.13
C ALA A 353 -16.54 13.34 -1.74
N LEU A 354 -16.97 13.46 -2.99
CA LEU A 354 -17.12 14.74 -3.67
C LEU A 354 -18.52 15.26 -3.42
N GLY A 355 -18.64 16.39 -2.75
CA GLY A 355 -19.90 17.06 -2.48
C GLY A 355 -20.54 17.65 -3.74
N SER A 356 -21.84 17.90 -3.66
CA SER A 356 -22.60 18.69 -4.64
C SER A 356 -22.08 20.12 -4.81
N ASP A 357 -21.33 20.62 -3.83
CA ASP A 357 -20.59 21.87 -3.83
C ASP A 357 -19.22 21.80 -4.55
N ASN A 358 -18.90 20.66 -5.15
CA ASN A 358 -17.65 20.39 -5.86
C ASN A 358 -16.39 20.44 -4.98
N ARG A 359 -16.53 20.17 -3.66
CA ARG A 359 -15.42 20.06 -2.70
C ARG A 359 -15.26 18.63 -2.19
N VAL A 360 -14.05 18.28 -1.74
CA VAL A 360 -13.74 16.93 -1.29
C VAL A 360 -13.82 16.83 0.24
N TYR A 361 -14.53 15.81 0.69
CA TYR A 361 -14.68 15.45 2.09
C TYR A 361 -14.02 14.10 2.34
N ASN A 362 -13.49 13.88 3.53
CA ASN A 362 -12.90 12.63 3.98
C ASN A 362 -13.60 12.16 5.25
N ASN A 363 -13.82 10.86 5.36
CA ASN A 363 -14.25 10.18 6.57
C ASN A 363 -13.36 8.95 6.74
N ASP A 364 -12.75 8.83 7.91
CA ASP A 364 -11.87 7.71 8.23
C ASP A 364 -12.63 6.67 9.04
N GLY A 365 -12.61 5.43 8.55
CA GLY A 365 -13.19 4.26 9.20
C GLY A 365 -12.09 3.42 9.83
N ASP A 366 -11.98 3.45 11.16
CA ASP A 366 -11.07 2.60 11.91
C ASP A 366 -11.78 1.26 12.20
N PHE A 367 -11.43 0.22 11.45
CA PHE A 367 -12.02 -1.10 11.61
C PHE A 367 -11.45 -1.90 12.78
N THR A 368 -10.40 -1.39 13.45
CA THR A 368 -9.92 -1.94 14.72
C THR A 368 -10.76 -1.39 15.87
N ALA A 369 -11.07 -0.09 15.83
CA ALA A 369 -11.90 0.56 16.84
C ALA A 369 -13.41 0.46 16.55
N GLY A 370 -13.80 0.05 15.34
CA GLY A 370 -15.19 -0.21 14.94
C GLY A 370 -16.04 1.04 14.79
N HIS A 371 -15.45 2.18 14.39
CA HIS A 371 -16.19 3.43 14.21
C HIS A 371 -15.67 4.27 13.04
N TRP A 372 -16.52 5.18 12.58
CA TRP A 372 -16.22 6.21 11.60
C TRP A 372 -16.03 7.56 12.29
N GLY A 373 -15.11 8.39 11.79
CA GLY A 373 -14.85 9.74 12.30
C GLY A 373 -15.92 10.77 11.92
N GLY A 374 -16.66 10.53 10.85
CA GLY A 374 -17.58 11.47 10.20
C GLY A 374 -16.91 12.25 9.06
N PHE A 375 -17.70 12.70 8.08
CA PHE A 375 -17.17 13.46 6.95
C PHE A 375 -16.73 14.88 7.35
N GLY A 376 -15.44 15.16 7.17
CA GLY A 376 -14.82 16.48 7.28
C GLY A 376 -14.30 16.97 5.93
N LEU A 377 -14.17 18.30 5.77
CA LEU A 377 -13.59 18.88 4.57
C LEU A 377 -12.08 18.58 4.50
N VAL A 378 -11.60 18.09 3.37
CA VAL A 378 -10.15 17.81 3.16
C VAL A 378 -9.36 19.12 3.16
N ASP A 379 -9.77 20.07 2.32
CA ASP A 379 -9.21 21.42 2.27
C ASP A 379 -10.20 22.43 1.66
N GLY A 380 -9.77 23.69 1.49
CA GLY A 380 -10.60 24.75 0.92
C GLY A 380 -10.77 24.72 -0.60
N ALA A 381 -10.14 23.80 -1.33
CA ALA A 381 -10.19 23.76 -2.79
C ALA A 381 -11.53 23.20 -3.29
N GLY A 382 -11.91 23.56 -4.52
CA GLY A 382 -13.16 23.11 -5.11
C GLY A 382 -13.16 23.25 -6.64
N GLY A 383 -14.32 22.98 -7.23
CA GLY A 383 -14.47 22.93 -8.70
C GLY A 383 -14.13 21.57 -9.29
N PHE A 384 -14.14 20.51 -8.48
CA PHE A 384 -13.83 19.16 -8.93
C PHE A 384 -15.08 18.41 -9.45
N GLN A 385 -14.84 17.48 -10.37
CA GLN A 385 -15.86 16.67 -11.03
C GLN A 385 -15.68 15.16 -10.79
N GLN A 386 -14.44 14.69 -10.56
CA GLN A 386 -14.11 13.31 -10.21
C GLN A 386 -13.05 13.29 -9.10
N ILE A 387 -12.98 12.18 -8.37
CA ILE A 387 -11.95 11.92 -7.38
C ILE A 387 -11.50 10.46 -7.46
N THR A 388 -10.24 10.19 -7.16
CA THR A 388 -9.69 8.84 -6.98
C THR A 388 -8.53 8.92 -5.98
N ALA A 389 -8.25 7.83 -5.26
CA ALA A 389 -7.15 7.79 -4.31
C ALA A 389 -6.31 6.54 -4.51
N ALA A 390 -5.01 6.67 -4.30
CA ALA A 390 -4.05 5.57 -4.20
C ALA A 390 -3.20 5.74 -2.94
N VAL A 391 -2.55 4.68 -2.48
CA VAL A 391 -1.71 4.70 -1.27
C VAL A 391 -0.31 4.23 -1.62
N THR A 392 0.70 4.99 -1.18
CA THR A 392 2.08 4.49 -1.10
C THR A 392 2.56 4.66 0.34
N GLY A 393 3.10 3.59 0.92
CA GLY A 393 3.50 3.61 2.33
C GLY A 393 2.35 4.01 3.27
N ASN A 394 2.51 5.17 3.94
CA ASN A 394 1.54 5.74 4.88
C ASN A 394 0.89 7.03 4.36
N THR A 395 0.99 7.28 3.05
CA THR A 395 0.47 8.48 2.40
C THR A 395 -0.68 8.11 1.49
N VAL A 396 -1.80 8.81 1.65
CA VAL A 396 -2.87 8.79 0.65
C VAL A 396 -2.57 9.86 -0.39
N HIS A 397 -2.50 9.47 -1.65
CA HIS A 397 -2.46 10.37 -2.79
C HIS A 397 -3.88 10.54 -3.33
N LEU A 398 -4.51 11.67 -3.02
CA LEU A 398 -5.85 12.00 -3.47
C LEU A 398 -5.79 12.82 -4.75
N TYR A 399 -6.40 12.30 -5.81
CA TYR A 399 -6.46 12.97 -7.10
C TYR A 399 -7.87 13.48 -7.36
N ALA A 400 -7.96 14.66 -7.96
CA ALA A 400 -9.21 15.27 -8.36
C ALA A 400 -9.13 15.80 -9.79
N LEU A 401 -10.18 15.52 -10.58
CA LEU A 401 -10.34 16.10 -11.91
C LEU A 401 -11.07 17.44 -11.77
N GLY A 402 -10.38 18.52 -12.10
CA GLY A 402 -10.94 19.88 -12.07
C GLY A 402 -11.94 20.14 -13.20
N SER A 403 -12.73 21.20 -13.06
CA SER A 403 -13.65 21.66 -14.10
C SER A 403 -12.97 22.19 -15.37
N ASP A 404 -11.65 22.41 -15.29
CA ASP A 404 -10.77 22.72 -16.40
C ASP A 404 -10.24 21.46 -17.11
N ASN A 405 -10.74 20.28 -16.75
CA ASN A 405 -10.36 18.97 -17.29
C ASN A 405 -8.88 18.61 -17.05
N ARG A 406 -8.28 19.12 -15.97
CA ARG A 406 -6.92 18.80 -15.52
C ARG A 406 -6.93 18.04 -14.20
N VAL A 407 -5.85 17.30 -13.94
CA VAL A 407 -5.72 16.50 -12.72
C VAL A 407 -4.89 17.21 -11.67
N TYR A 408 -5.44 17.28 -10.46
CA TYR A 408 -4.83 17.82 -9.28
C TYR A 408 -4.56 16.70 -8.28
N ASN A 409 -3.51 16.82 -7.48
CA ASN A 409 -3.14 15.88 -6.42
C ASN A 409 -3.03 16.63 -5.08
N ASN A 410 -3.49 15.99 -4.02
CA ASN A 410 -3.28 16.40 -2.64
C ASN A 410 -2.85 15.18 -1.84
N ASP A 411 -1.72 15.29 -1.17
CA ASP A 411 -1.17 14.21 -0.36
C ASP A 411 -1.56 14.36 1.10
N GLY A 412 -2.14 13.30 1.66
CA GLY A 412 -2.48 13.17 3.07
C GLY A 412 -1.45 12.28 3.75
N ASP A 413 -0.50 12.88 4.47
CA ASP A 413 0.43 12.15 5.32
C ASP A 413 -0.18 11.98 6.72
N TYR A 414 -0.70 10.78 6.98
CA TYR A 414 -1.36 10.46 8.24
C TYR A 414 -0.38 10.29 9.41
N SER A 415 0.93 10.22 9.15
CA SER A 415 1.95 10.28 10.21
C SER A 415 2.19 11.72 10.67
N ALA A 416 2.09 12.67 9.75
CA ALA A 416 2.28 14.09 10.01
C ALA A 416 0.96 14.84 10.31
N GLY A 417 -0.19 14.19 10.12
CA GLY A 417 -1.51 14.70 10.48
C GLY A 417 -1.97 15.91 9.66
N HIS A 418 -1.49 16.07 8.42
CA HIS A 418 -1.88 17.19 7.56
C HIS A 418 -1.97 16.80 6.08
N TRP A 419 -2.71 17.62 5.34
CA TRP A 419 -2.83 17.57 3.88
C TRP A 419 -1.92 18.64 3.25
N GLY A 420 -1.28 18.31 2.13
CA GLY A 420 -0.40 19.23 1.40
C GLY A 420 -1.13 20.35 0.65
N GLY A 421 -2.42 20.15 0.35
CA GLY A 421 -3.24 20.99 -0.51
C GLY A 421 -3.21 20.54 -1.97
N PHE A 422 -4.28 20.80 -2.72
CA PHE A 422 -4.34 20.44 -4.14
C PHE A 422 -3.37 21.24 -5.01
N GLY A 423 -2.40 20.54 -5.62
CA GLY A 423 -1.50 21.03 -6.65
C GLY A 423 -1.76 20.36 -8.00
N LEU A 424 -1.38 21.02 -9.09
CA LEU A 424 -1.52 20.44 -10.44
C LEU A 424 -0.53 19.29 -10.63
N VAL A 425 -0.98 18.13 -11.12
CA VAL A 425 -0.09 17.00 -11.44
C VAL A 425 0.82 17.36 -12.63
N ASP A 426 0.22 17.80 -13.74
CA ASP A 426 0.92 18.33 -14.89
C ASP A 426 0.01 19.29 -15.71
N GLY A 427 0.56 19.88 -16.77
CA GLY A 427 -0.18 20.82 -17.62
C GLY A 427 -1.23 20.18 -18.55
N THR A 428 -1.39 18.86 -18.53
CA THR A 428 -2.24 18.12 -19.47
C THR A 428 -3.71 18.31 -19.14
N ALA A 429 -4.52 18.55 -20.17
CA ALA A 429 -5.96 18.80 -20.04
C ALA A 429 -6.76 17.93 -21.02
N GLY A 430 -8.09 17.91 -20.84
CA GLY A 430 -9.01 17.21 -21.73
C GLY A 430 -9.44 15.84 -21.22
N PHE A 431 -9.23 15.55 -19.93
CA PHE A 431 -9.71 14.31 -19.31
C PHE A 431 -11.15 14.44 -18.82
N LYS A 432 -11.87 13.32 -18.79
CA LYS A 432 -13.27 13.22 -18.30
C LYS A 432 -13.46 12.22 -17.17
N GLN A 433 -12.50 11.33 -16.96
CA GLN A 433 -12.46 10.31 -15.91
C GLN A 433 -11.03 10.09 -15.46
N ILE A 434 -10.86 9.73 -14.19
CA ILE A 434 -9.57 9.36 -13.61
C ILE A 434 -9.73 8.17 -12.67
N THR A 435 -8.70 7.34 -12.57
CA THR A 435 -8.56 6.32 -11.52
C THR A 435 -7.07 6.16 -11.20
N ALA A 436 -6.73 5.87 -9.96
CA ALA A 436 -5.35 5.64 -9.56
C ALA A 436 -5.22 4.31 -8.82
N THR A 437 -4.08 3.67 -9.01
CA THR A 437 -3.63 2.53 -8.21
C THR A 437 -2.13 2.69 -7.94
N ALA A 438 -1.59 1.96 -6.98
CA ALA A 438 -0.16 2.01 -6.68
C ALA A 438 0.47 0.63 -6.75
N THR A 439 1.70 0.58 -7.25
CA THR A 439 2.57 -0.60 -7.12
C THR A 439 3.89 -0.15 -6.51
N GLY A 440 4.21 -0.68 -5.33
CA GLY A 440 5.37 -0.24 -4.57
C GLY A 440 5.29 1.25 -4.22
N GLY A 441 6.27 2.04 -4.67
CA GLY A 441 6.34 3.48 -4.46
C GLY A 441 5.82 4.33 -5.63
N ILE A 442 5.24 3.70 -6.66
CA ILE A 442 4.77 4.37 -7.87
C ILE A 442 3.25 4.39 -7.86
N VAL A 443 2.67 5.57 -8.06
CA VAL A 443 1.25 5.69 -8.39
C VAL A 443 1.10 5.66 -9.90
N HIS A 444 0.21 4.79 -10.38
CA HIS A 444 -0.24 4.73 -11.76
C HIS A 444 -1.57 5.46 -11.86
N LEU A 445 -1.54 6.67 -12.43
CA LEU A 445 -2.73 7.49 -12.65
C LEU A 445 -3.24 7.30 -14.07
N PHE A 446 -4.44 6.74 -14.18
CA PHE A 446 -5.12 6.56 -15.45
C PHE A 446 -6.16 7.64 -15.68
N ALA A 447 -6.31 8.04 -16.94
CA ALA A 447 -7.32 9.01 -17.33
C ALA A 447 -7.98 8.61 -18.65
N VAL A 448 -9.28 8.88 -18.78
CA VAL A 448 -9.95 8.82 -20.08
C VAL A 448 -9.96 10.21 -20.70
N GLY A 449 -9.38 10.33 -21.88
CA GLY A 449 -9.37 11.57 -22.67
C GLY A 449 -10.73 11.90 -23.28
N SER A 450 -10.86 13.11 -23.80
CA SER A 450 -12.03 13.55 -24.58
C SER A 450 -12.21 12.76 -25.88
N ASP A 451 -11.16 12.07 -26.32
CA ASP A 451 -11.15 11.14 -27.46
C ASP A 451 -11.57 9.72 -27.09
N ASN A 452 -12.01 9.49 -25.84
CA ASN A 452 -12.45 8.21 -25.29
C ASN A 452 -11.35 7.13 -25.21
N ARG A 453 -10.07 7.52 -25.22
CA ARG A 453 -8.92 6.62 -25.02
C ARG A 453 -8.39 6.69 -23.59
N VAL A 454 -7.67 5.65 -23.17
CA VAL A 454 -7.07 5.56 -21.84
C VAL A 454 -5.60 5.96 -21.89
N TYR A 455 -5.22 6.85 -21.00
CA TYR A 455 -3.85 7.32 -20.81
C TYR A 455 -3.36 6.93 -19.41
N ASN A 456 -2.07 6.66 -19.27
CA ASN A 456 -1.38 6.42 -18.01
C ASN A 456 -0.32 7.50 -17.77
N ASN A 457 -0.22 7.99 -16.54
CA ASN A 457 0.89 8.80 -16.07
C ASN A 457 1.38 8.22 -14.74
N ASP A 458 2.67 7.95 -14.65
CA ASP A 458 3.28 7.36 -13.47
C ASP A 458 3.93 8.44 -12.61
N GLY A 459 3.53 8.47 -11.34
CA GLY A 459 4.10 9.34 -10.31
C GLY A 459 5.06 8.55 -9.43
N ASP A 460 6.36 8.79 -9.59
CA ASP A 460 7.39 8.25 -8.70
C ASP A 460 7.62 9.26 -7.57
N TYR A 461 6.97 9.00 -6.43
CA TYR A 461 7.07 9.84 -5.25
C TYR A 461 8.41 9.70 -4.53
N SER A 462 9.18 8.64 -4.81
CA SER A 462 10.55 8.51 -4.28
C SER A 462 11.54 9.40 -5.03
N ALA A 463 11.32 9.59 -6.34
CA ALA A 463 12.12 10.45 -7.20
C ALA A 463 11.54 11.86 -7.38
N GLY A 464 10.31 12.10 -6.91
CA GLY A 464 9.64 13.41 -6.96
C GLY A 464 9.29 13.89 -8.36
N HIS A 465 8.97 12.98 -9.29
CA HIS A 465 8.62 13.34 -10.66
C HIS A 465 7.49 12.49 -11.24
N TRP A 466 6.87 13.03 -12.28
CA TRP A 466 5.85 12.37 -13.09
C TRP A 466 6.41 12.07 -14.49
N GLY A 467 6.06 10.91 -15.05
CA GLY A 467 6.49 10.48 -16.38
C GLY A 467 5.80 11.22 -17.54
N GLY A 468 4.64 11.81 -17.28
CA GLY A 468 3.75 12.39 -18.29
C GLY A 468 2.77 11.36 -18.85
N TYR A 469 1.63 11.84 -19.38
CA TYR A 469 0.60 10.95 -19.93
C TYR A 469 1.04 10.27 -21.22
N THR A 470 0.94 8.94 -21.23
CA THR A 470 1.16 8.07 -22.38
C THR A 470 -0.09 7.26 -22.67
N LEU A 471 -0.29 6.92 -23.94
CA LEU A 471 -1.43 6.11 -24.36
C LEU A 471 -1.24 4.67 -23.87
N VAL A 472 -2.25 4.11 -23.20
CA VAL A 472 -2.23 2.71 -22.72
C VAL A 472 -2.26 1.76 -23.91
N ASP A 473 -3.24 1.92 -24.80
CA ASP A 473 -3.36 1.14 -26.02
C ASP A 473 -4.13 1.89 -27.13
N GLY A 474 -4.39 1.23 -28.25
CA GLY A 474 -5.11 1.81 -29.39
C GLY A 474 -6.64 1.85 -29.26
N ALA A 475 -7.23 1.27 -28.22
CA ALA A 475 -8.68 1.12 -28.09
C ALA A 475 -9.35 2.44 -27.67
N ASP A 476 -10.61 2.61 -28.09
CA ASP A 476 -11.42 3.79 -27.78
C ASP A 476 -12.86 3.43 -27.41
N GLY A 477 -13.67 4.46 -27.14
CA GLY A 477 -15.08 4.31 -26.78
C GLY A 477 -15.32 4.05 -25.29
N PHE A 478 -14.31 4.23 -24.43
CA PHE A 478 -14.44 4.05 -22.99
C PHE A 478 -15.09 5.25 -22.30
N GLN A 479 -15.93 4.96 -21.31
CA GLN A 479 -16.72 5.95 -20.58
C GLN A 479 -16.34 6.07 -19.11
N GLN A 480 -15.85 4.99 -18.50
CA GLN A 480 -15.42 4.92 -17.11
C GLN A 480 -14.28 3.92 -16.99
N ILE A 481 -13.37 4.16 -16.04
CA ILE A 481 -12.23 3.29 -15.77
C ILE A 481 -12.06 3.06 -14.27
N SER A 482 -11.56 1.89 -13.91
CA SER A 482 -11.04 1.57 -12.58
C SER A 482 -9.74 0.78 -12.70
N ALA A 483 -8.89 0.81 -11.68
CA ALA A 483 -7.62 0.10 -11.69
C ALA A 483 -7.34 -0.54 -10.33
N THR A 484 -6.58 -1.63 -10.35
CA THR A 484 -6.10 -2.36 -9.17
C THR A 484 -4.70 -2.89 -9.48
N PRO A 485 -3.80 -3.03 -8.47
CA PRO A 485 -2.52 -3.68 -8.75
C PRO A 485 -2.76 -5.13 -9.19
N SER A 486 -1.85 -5.68 -9.99
CA SER A 486 -1.78 -7.13 -10.16
C SER A 486 -1.44 -7.81 -8.82
N ALA A 487 -1.63 -9.12 -8.77
CA ALA A 487 -1.26 -9.92 -7.61
C ALA A 487 0.26 -10.04 -7.43
#